data_AF-A0A3D4IPR4-F1
#
_entry.id   AF-A0A3D4IPR4-F1
#
_cell.length_a   1.000
_cell.length_b   1.000
_cell.length_c   1.000
_cell.angle_alpha   90.00
_cell.angle_beta   90.00
_cell.angle_gamma   90.00
#
_symmetry.space_group_name_H-M   'P 1'
#
loop_
_entity.id
_entity.type
_entity.pdbx_description
1 polymer ?
#
loop_
_entity_poly.entity_id
_entity_poly.type
_entity_poly.pdbx_seq_one_letter_code
_entity_poly.pdbx_strand_id
1 'polypeptide(L)'
;MHSLQFWKSWAKIYKHIGMVIGGAFVLALLFFWYSWFISPNPALSWFDIQEPEVTQVPVHSFQQGLLELTIHGDNYLIFERLLGENLQPNVMAGYIFFGVLIISMIMLLSIITILPRFWYLLGMGLFILFIVGFRMEILSVFGQPNKLFTAITLLVYSVPSFYFQFLKSSVSFKNRLTVFTIITILLGIVIANFSSATYPFLHLSVTGITAGIIISILFIFMVAHEILASFVLIASQSGKQGKSLNHFLIVSAIYMVNLALAYLHKIGSIDWNFMYVHFYLLISLSGILGVWGYRQRQPQYEKIM
;
A
#
# COMPACT_ATOMS: atom_id res chain seq x y z
N MET A 1 -13.70 -28.59 17.48
CA MET A 1 -12.42 -27.95 17.86
C MET A 1 -11.75 -27.43 16.60
N HIS A 2 -11.78 -26.11 16.37
CA HIS A 2 -11.18 -25.52 15.18
C HIS A 2 -9.66 -25.56 15.31
N SER A 3 -8.98 -26.41 14.54
CA SER A 3 -7.52 -26.34 14.48
C SER A 3 -7.13 -25.00 13.85
N LEU A 4 -6.32 -24.22 14.57
CA LEU A 4 -5.71 -22.97 14.10
C LEU A 4 -4.93 -23.17 12.79
N GLN A 5 -4.55 -24.41 12.49
CA GLN A 5 -3.72 -24.83 11.36
C GLN A 5 -4.54 -25.50 10.25
N PHE A 6 -5.56 -24.80 9.75
CA PHE A 6 -6.45 -25.34 8.70
C PHE A 6 -5.75 -25.65 7.39
N TRP A 7 -4.68 -24.93 7.07
CA TRP A 7 -3.85 -25.11 5.87
C TRP A 7 -3.09 -26.45 5.86
N LYS A 8 -3.10 -27.23 6.95
CA LYS A 8 -2.45 -28.55 6.99
C LYS A 8 -3.13 -29.59 6.10
N SER A 9 -4.43 -29.45 5.82
CA SER A 9 -5.19 -30.38 4.97
C SER A 9 -5.04 -30.11 3.47
N TRP A 10 -4.38 -29.01 3.09
CA TRP A 10 -4.23 -28.64 1.68
C TRP A 10 -3.22 -29.53 0.96
N ALA A 11 -3.45 -29.75 -0.33
CA ALA A 11 -2.49 -30.45 -1.17
C ALA A 11 -1.13 -29.72 -1.15
N LYS A 12 -0.04 -30.49 -1.26
CA LYS A 12 1.33 -30.01 -1.02
C LYS A 12 1.65 -28.73 -1.79
N ILE A 13 1.24 -28.62 -3.07
CA ILE A 13 1.49 -27.44 -3.91
C ILE A 13 0.80 -26.17 -3.36
N TYR A 14 -0.49 -26.24 -3.04
CA TYR A 14 -1.26 -25.11 -2.54
C TYR A 14 -0.82 -24.69 -1.14
N LYS A 15 -0.36 -25.64 -0.33
CA LYS A 15 0.24 -25.36 0.97
C LYS A 15 1.53 -24.53 0.84
N HIS A 16 2.41 -24.86 -0.09
CA HIS A 16 3.64 -24.08 -0.32
C HIS A 16 3.31 -22.67 -0.83
N ILE A 17 2.39 -22.55 -1.79
CA ILE A 17 1.93 -21.25 -2.30
C ILE A 17 1.34 -20.41 -1.16
N GLY A 18 0.45 -20.99 -0.35
CA GLY A 18 -0.15 -20.32 0.79
C GLY A 18 0.86 -19.90 1.85
N MET A 19 1.90 -20.70 2.10
CA MET A 19 3.00 -20.33 3.02
C MET A 19 3.84 -19.17 2.46
N VAL A 20 4.16 -19.17 1.16
CA VAL A 20 4.91 -18.09 0.53
C VAL A 20 4.13 -16.77 0.57
N ILE A 21 2.85 -16.81 0.18
CA ILE A 21 1.98 -15.62 0.22
C ILE A 21 1.75 -15.16 1.67
N GLY A 22 1.50 -16.08 2.59
CA GLY A 22 1.33 -15.77 4.01
C GLY A 22 2.59 -15.15 4.63
N GLY A 23 3.77 -15.66 4.26
CA GLY A 23 5.05 -15.07 4.65
C GLY A 23 5.23 -13.66 4.07
N ALA A 24 4.93 -13.47 2.78
CA ALA A 24 4.95 -12.16 2.14
C ALA A 24 3.97 -11.17 2.80
N PHE A 25 2.78 -11.63 3.21
CA PHE A 25 1.80 -10.82 3.94
C PHE A 25 2.32 -10.37 5.31
N VAL A 26 2.93 -11.28 6.08
CA VAL A 26 3.54 -10.92 7.37
C VAL A 26 4.70 -9.94 7.19
N LEU A 27 5.57 -10.16 6.19
CA LEU A 27 6.64 -9.22 5.87
C LEU A 27 6.10 -7.85 5.44
N ALA A 28 5.01 -7.82 4.67
CA ALA A 28 4.35 -6.57 4.29
C ALA A 28 3.77 -5.83 5.50
N LEU A 29 3.19 -6.54 6.48
CA LEU A 29 2.72 -5.95 7.74
C LEU A 29 3.89 -5.39 8.58
N LEU A 30 5.00 -6.13 8.68
CA LEU A 30 6.19 -5.64 9.37
C LEU A 30 6.77 -4.40 8.68
N PHE A 31 6.86 -4.42 7.36
CA PHE A 31 7.33 -3.28 6.57
C PHE A 31 6.39 -2.07 6.69
N PHE A 32 5.07 -2.29 6.76
CA PHE A 32 4.06 -1.26 6.99
C PHE A 32 4.28 -0.54 8.33
N TRP A 33 4.49 -1.29 9.41
CA TRP A 33 4.79 -0.71 10.72
C TRP A 33 6.17 -0.05 10.75
N TYR A 34 7.20 -0.69 10.20
CA TYR A 34 8.54 -0.11 10.09
C TYR A 34 8.50 1.25 9.36
N SER A 35 7.80 1.31 8.22
CA SER A 35 7.64 2.54 7.44
C SER A 35 6.87 3.61 8.22
N TRP A 36 5.88 3.23 9.02
CA TRP A 36 5.15 4.16 9.88
C TRP A 36 6.05 4.81 10.95
N PHE A 37 6.96 4.05 11.56
CA PHE A 37 7.89 4.59 12.57
C PHE A 37 8.96 5.53 12.01
N ILE A 38 9.35 5.34 10.75
CA ILE A 38 10.45 6.10 10.12
C ILE A 38 9.93 7.30 9.31
N SER A 39 8.71 7.21 8.78
CA SER A 39 8.09 8.32 8.05
C SER A 39 7.99 9.57 8.94
N PRO A 40 8.34 10.77 8.45
CA PRO A 40 8.50 11.13 7.03
C PRO A 40 9.95 11.08 6.49
N ASN A 41 10.94 10.67 7.30
CA ASN A 41 12.33 10.51 6.87
C ASN A 41 12.46 9.29 5.93
N PRO A 42 13.24 9.31 4.83
CA PRO A 42 14.10 10.38 4.32
C PRO A 42 13.44 11.32 3.30
N ALA A 43 12.13 11.17 3.06
CA ALA A 43 11.44 11.99 2.05
C ALA A 43 11.41 13.47 2.41
N LEU A 44 11.27 13.78 3.71
CA LEU A 44 11.30 15.13 4.26
C LEU A 44 12.35 15.19 5.37
N SER A 45 13.42 15.94 5.13
CA SER A 45 14.49 16.26 6.07
C SER A 45 14.56 17.77 6.30
N TRP A 46 15.14 18.14 7.44
CA TRP A 46 15.45 19.53 7.78
C TRP A 46 16.96 19.70 7.70
N PHE A 47 17.39 20.89 7.29
CA PHE A 47 18.78 21.29 7.40
C PHE A 47 18.88 22.66 8.08
N ASP A 48 19.93 22.80 8.88
CA ASP A 48 20.17 23.97 9.71
C ASP A 48 21.10 24.94 8.97
N ILE A 49 20.69 26.20 8.90
CA ILE A 49 21.52 27.31 8.40
C ILE A 49 21.70 28.31 9.52
N GLN A 50 22.96 28.73 9.72
CA GLN A 50 23.31 29.80 10.64
C GLN A 50 23.46 31.09 9.85
N GLU A 51 22.62 32.07 10.17
CA GLU A 51 22.63 33.39 9.55
C GLU A 51 23.04 34.44 10.58
N PRO A 52 24.21 35.08 10.42
CA PRO A 52 24.63 36.17 11.30
C PRO A 52 23.93 37.47 10.89
N GLU A 53 23.18 38.06 11.82
CA GLU A 53 22.55 39.37 11.66
C GLU A 53 23.25 40.38 12.57
N VAL A 54 23.72 41.49 11.98
CA VAL A 54 24.40 42.55 12.73
C VAL A 54 23.36 43.53 13.25
N THR A 55 23.27 43.66 14.57
CA THR A 55 22.41 44.62 15.24
C THR A 55 23.27 45.68 15.93
N GLN A 56 22.93 46.95 15.73
CA GLN A 56 23.64 48.05 16.35
C GLN A 56 23.14 48.26 17.78
N VAL A 57 24.01 48.02 18.76
CA VAL A 57 23.69 48.20 20.17
C VAL A 57 24.48 49.40 20.69
N PRO A 58 23.86 50.32 21.46
CA PRO A 58 24.57 51.44 22.06
C PRO A 58 25.61 50.91 23.07
N VAL A 59 26.90 51.12 22.79
CA VAL A 59 28.00 50.69 23.68
C VAL A 59 28.35 51.78 24.67
N HIS A 60 28.28 53.03 24.24
CA HIS A 60 28.62 54.18 25.07
C HIS A 60 27.88 55.43 24.59
N SER A 61 27.18 56.13 25.49
CA SER A 61 26.68 57.47 25.22
C SER A 61 27.42 58.49 26.06
N PHE A 62 27.73 59.64 25.47
CA PHE A 62 28.35 60.76 26.16
C PHE A 62 27.75 62.08 25.67
N GLN A 63 27.74 63.08 26.54
CA GLN A 63 27.11 64.36 26.27
C GLN A 63 28.17 65.39 25.89
N GLN A 64 28.00 66.02 24.71
CA GLN A 64 28.87 67.11 24.27
C GLN A 64 28.02 68.37 24.08
N GLY A 65 27.99 69.23 25.11
CA GLY A 65 27.14 70.41 25.15
C GLY A 65 25.67 70.06 25.36
N LEU A 66 24.78 70.46 24.43
CA LEU A 66 23.34 70.19 24.48
C LEU A 66 22.92 68.89 23.76
N LEU A 67 23.86 68.18 23.11
CA LEU A 67 23.60 66.97 22.34
C LEU A 67 24.11 65.73 23.08
N GLU A 68 23.30 64.68 23.11
CA GLU A 68 23.71 63.34 23.54
C GLU A 68 24.14 62.54 22.31
N LEU A 69 25.42 62.16 22.27
CA LEU A 69 26.00 61.37 21.18
C LEU A 69 26.16 59.93 21.67
N THR A 70 25.56 59.00 20.93
CA THR A 70 25.64 57.57 21.22
C THR A 70 26.53 56.88 20.21
N ILE A 71 27.56 56.18 20.69
CA ILE A 71 28.41 55.29 19.90
C ILE A 71 27.74 53.92 19.88
N HIS A 72 27.35 53.49 18.68
CA HIS A 72 26.86 52.14 18.43
C HIS A 72 28.04 51.20 18.16
N GLY A 73 27.99 50.01 18.75
CA GLY A 73 28.88 48.90 18.39
C GLY A 73 28.11 47.81 17.66
N ASP A 74 28.81 47.08 16.81
CA ASP A 74 28.25 45.94 16.08
C ASP A 74 28.10 44.75 17.03
N ASN A 75 26.86 44.29 17.22
CA ASN A 75 26.57 43.04 17.91
C ASN A 75 26.10 42.00 16.90
N TYR A 76 26.77 40.84 16.88
CA TYR A 76 26.46 39.75 15.96
C TYR A 76 25.47 38.79 16.62
N LEU A 77 24.23 38.77 16.14
CA LEU A 77 23.25 37.77 16.52
C LEU A 77 23.33 36.61 15.53
N ILE A 78 23.57 35.40 16.02
CA ILE A 78 23.57 34.19 15.19
C ILE A 78 22.19 33.57 15.30
N PHE A 79 21.43 33.60 14.21
CA PHE A 79 20.14 32.92 14.13
C PHE A 79 20.31 31.57 13.45
N GLU A 80 19.77 30.54 14.07
CA GLU A 80 19.65 29.21 13.47
C GLU A 80 18.26 29.11 12.82
N ARG A 81 18.23 28.87 11.51
CA ARG A 81 17.00 28.66 10.74
C ARG A 81 16.96 27.22 10.26
N LEU A 82 15.86 26.53 10.58
CA LEU A 82 15.51 25.22 10.02
C LEU A 82 14.80 25.41 8.70
N LEU A 83 15.42 24.98 7.59
CA LEU A 83 14.79 24.96 6.27
C LEU A 83 14.47 23.51 5.87
N GLY A 84 13.40 23.34 5.10
CA GLY A 84 13.05 22.04 4.52
C GLY A 84 13.99 21.72 3.35
N GLU A 85 14.55 20.52 3.34
CA GLU A 85 15.34 20.04 2.20
C GLU A 85 14.46 19.74 0.98
N ASN A 86 15.09 19.62 -0.20
CA ASN A 86 14.42 19.08 -1.37
C ASN A 86 13.90 17.66 -1.10
N LEU A 87 12.73 17.33 -1.66
CA LEU A 87 12.13 16.01 -1.52
C LEU A 87 13.10 14.92 -2.01
N GLN A 88 13.59 14.07 -1.10
CA GLN A 88 14.48 12.95 -1.45
C GLN A 88 13.69 11.64 -1.44
N PRO A 89 13.16 11.18 -2.59
CA PRO A 89 12.38 9.94 -2.63
C PRO A 89 13.25 8.74 -2.25
N ASN A 90 12.71 7.85 -1.43
CA ASN A 90 13.38 6.60 -1.09
C ASN A 90 13.36 5.64 -2.29
N VAL A 91 14.44 5.67 -3.07
CA VAL A 91 14.62 4.87 -4.30
C VAL A 91 14.52 3.37 -4.03
N MET A 92 15.09 2.90 -2.91
CA MET A 92 15.07 1.48 -2.54
C MET A 92 13.64 1.00 -2.24
N ALA A 93 12.87 1.79 -1.49
CA ALA A 93 11.46 1.49 -1.24
C ALA A 93 10.65 1.45 -2.55
N GLY A 94 10.98 2.33 -3.50
CA GLY A 94 10.39 2.32 -4.85
C GLY A 94 10.64 1.00 -5.60
N TYR A 95 11.86 0.47 -5.59
CA TYR A 95 12.17 -0.81 -6.23
C TYR A 95 11.50 -2.00 -5.53
N ILE A 96 11.49 -2.01 -4.19
CA ILE A 96 10.81 -3.06 -3.40
C ILE A 96 9.31 -3.06 -3.72
N PHE A 97 8.66 -1.88 -3.70
CA PHE A 97 7.26 -1.72 -4.05
C PHE A 97 6.96 -2.28 -5.46
N PHE A 98 7.76 -1.88 -6.45
CA PHE A 98 7.57 -2.35 -7.82
C PHE A 98 7.75 -3.87 -7.95
N GLY A 99 8.76 -4.44 -7.31
CA GLY A 99 8.98 -5.89 -7.30
C GLY A 99 7.80 -6.65 -6.71
N VAL A 100 7.29 -6.21 -5.56
CA VAL A 100 6.10 -6.81 -4.92
C VAL A 100 4.85 -6.65 -5.80
N LEU A 101 4.69 -5.48 -6.42
CA LEU A 101 3.57 -5.19 -7.31
C LEU A 101 3.56 -6.13 -8.53
N ILE A 102 4.72 -6.35 -9.15
CA ILE A 102 4.87 -7.26 -10.30
C ILE A 102 4.65 -8.72 -9.90
N ILE A 103 5.18 -9.17 -8.76
CA ILE A 103 4.92 -10.53 -8.25
C ILE A 103 3.43 -10.72 -7.99
N SER A 104 2.78 -9.73 -7.38
CA SER A 104 1.33 -9.74 -7.11
C SER A 104 0.53 -9.78 -8.40
N MET A 105 0.93 -8.99 -9.41
CA MET A 105 0.31 -8.98 -10.74
C MET A 105 0.36 -10.36 -11.40
N ILE A 106 1.54 -11.02 -11.42
CA ILE A 106 1.71 -12.35 -12.01
C ILE A 106 0.81 -13.38 -11.30
N MET A 107 0.74 -13.32 -9.97
CA MET A 107 -0.11 -14.20 -9.17
C MET A 107 -1.59 -13.97 -9.45
N LEU A 108 -2.04 -12.72 -9.44
CA LEU A 108 -3.44 -12.36 -9.71
C LEU A 108 -3.85 -12.77 -11.13
N LEU A 109 -3.03 -12.49 -12.14
CA LEU A 109 -3.32 -12.91 -13.52
C LEU A 109 -3.44 -14.43 -13.62
N SER A 110 -2.53 -15.18 -12.98
CA SER A 110 -2.59 -16.64 -12.93
C SER A 110 -3.90 -17.15 -12.32
N ILE A 111 -4.39 -16.51 -11.25
CA ILE A 111 -5.67 -16.84 -10.60
C ILE A 111 -6.85 -16.48 -11.51
N ILE A 112 -6.85 -15.30 -12.13
CA ILE A 112 -7.92 -14.82 -13.01
C ILE A 112 -8.20 -15.84 -14.12
N THR A 113 -7.15 -16.46 -14.68
CA THR A 113 -7.31 -17.48 -15.73
C THR A 113 -7.95 -18.81 -15.29
N ILE A 114 -8.25 -19.01 -14.01
CA ILE A 114 -8.94 -20.20 -13.50
C ILE A 114 -10.41 -19.88 -13.17
N LEU A 115 -10.76 -18.59 -13.05
CA LEU A 115 -12.09 -18.16 -12.65
C LEU A 115 -13.16 -18.52 -13.69
N PRO A 116 -14.43 -18.66 -13.29
CA PRO A 116 -15.52 -18.85 -14.23
C PRO A 116 -15.64 -17.66 -15.19
N ARG A 117 -16.24 -17.87 -16.37
CA ARG A 117 -16.22 -16.92 -17.50
C ARG A 117 -16.54 -15.47 -17.13
N PHE A 118 -17.57 -15.23 -16.34
CA PHE A 118 -17.97 -13.89 -15.91
C PHE A 118 -16.85 -13.19 -15.11
N TRP A 119 -16.31 -13.87 -14.10
CA TRP A 119 -15.24 -13.36 -13.24
C TRP A 119 -13.90 -13.24 -13.97
N TYR A 120 -13.64 -14.10 -14.96
CA TYR A 120 -12.50 -13.96 -15.85
C TYR A 120 -12.55 -12.66 -16.64
N LEU A 121 -13.69 -12.33 -17.26
CA LEU A 121 -13.83 -11.10 -18.04
C LEU A 121 -13.66 -9.85 -17.16
N LEU A 122 -14.26 -9.86 -15.98
CA LEU A 122 -14.12 -8.77 -15.01
C LEU A 122 -12.65 -8.64 -14.54
N GLY A 123 -12.02 -9.75 -14.19
CA GLY A 123 -10.62 -9.78 -13.76
C GLY A 123 -9.65 -9.30 -14.85
N MET A 124 -9.86 -9.73 -16.10
CA MET A 124 -9.08 -9.27 -17.24
C MET A 124 -9.30 -7.78 -17.53
N GLY A 125 -10.53 -7.27 -17.38
CA GLY A 125 -10.81 -5.84 -17.49
C GLY A 125 -10.01 -5.01 -16.48
N LEU A 126 -10.00 -5.43 -15.21
CA LEU A 126 -9.19 -4.80 -14.17
C LEU A 126 -7.68 -4.92 -14.47
N PHE A 127 -7.24 -6.07 -14.99
CA PHE A 127 -5.84 -6.26 -15.38
C PHE A 127 -5.42 -5.34 -16.54
N ILE A 128 -6.30 -5.13 -17.52
CA ILE A 128 -6.03 -4.20 -18.62
C ILE A 128 -5.86 -2.77 -18.07
N LEU A 129 -6.78 -2.33 -17.21
CA LEU A 129 -6.68 -1.01 -16.55
C LEU A 129 -5.38 -0.88 -15.73
N PHE A 130 -4.99 -1.97 -15.05
CA PHE A 130 -3.75 -2.05 -14.29
C PHE A 130 -2.52 -1.85 -15.18
N ILE A 131 -2.43 -2.55 -16.32
CA ILE A 131 -1.32 -2.40 -17.28
C ILE A 131 -1.28 -0.99 -17.89
N VAL A 132 -2.44 -0.42 -18.24
CA VAL A 132 -2.53 0.96 -18.74
C VAL A 132 -2.06 1.97 -17.68
N GLY A 133 -2.31 1.69 -16.40
CA GLY A 133 -1.86 2.52 -15.28
C GLY A 133 -0.35 2.69 -15.17
N PHE A 134 0.45 1.75 -15.70
CA PHE A 134 1.91 1.90 -15.75
C PHE A 134 2.41 2.95 -16.75
N ARG A 135 1.54 3.47 -17.64
CA ARG A 135 1.88 4.53 -18.60
C ARG A 135 3.21 4.27 -19.32
N MET A 136 3.37 3.08 -19.89
CA MET A 136 4.66 2.64 -20.46
C MET A 136 5.11 3.50 -21.65
N GLU A 137 4.23 4.32 -22.22
CA GLU A 137 4.57 5.32 -23.24
C GLU A 137 5.66 6.32 -22.78
N ILE A 138 5.77 6.58 -21.47
CA ILE A 138 6.78 7.49 -20.90
C ILE A 138 8.20 6.91 -21.05
N LEU A 139 8.33 5.58 -21.06
CA LEU A 139 9.63 4.94 -21.18
C LEU A 139 10.22 5.11 -22.59
N SER A 140 9.39 5.49 -23.57
CA SER A 140 9.79 5.68 -24.98
C SER A 140 10.61 4.50 -25.50
N VAL A 141 10.10 3.28 -25.29
CA VAL A 141 10.80 2.05 -25.69
C VAL A 141 11.02 2.08 -27.21
N PHE A 142 12.24 1.77 -27.65
CA PHE A 142 12.69 1.94 -29.05
C PHE A 142 12.67 3.40 -29.55
N GLY A 143 12.76 4.38 -28.66
CA GLY A 143 12.74 5.80 -29.00
C GLY A 143 11.36 6.33 -29.44
N GLN A 144 10.29 5.55 -29.26
CA GLN A 144 8.93 5.94 -29.64
C GLN A 144 8.08 6.27 -28.39
N PRO A 145 7.70 7.54 -28.17
CA PRO A 145 6.86 7.94 -27.03
C PRO A 145 5.37 7.69 -27.30
N ASN A 146 5.02 6.51 -27.82
CA ASN A 146 3.64 6.15 -28.18
C ASN A 146 3.10 5.02 -27.28
N LYS A 147 1.79 4.78 -27.36
CA LYS A 147 1.12 3.70 -26.59
C LYS A 147 1.29 2.31 -27.23
N LEU A 148 2.09 2.19 -28.29
CA LEU A 148 2.24 0.94 -29.04
C LEU A 148 2.87 -0.14 -28.15
N PHE A 149 3.90 0.22 -27.36
CA PHE A 149 4.52 -0.71 -26.44
C PHE A 149 3.53 -1.25 -25.39
N THR A 150 2.72 -0.36 -24.79
CA THR A 150 1.64 -0.75 -23.87
C THR A 150 0.64 -1.71 -24.52
N ALA A 151 0.26 -1.46 -25.78
CA ALA A 151 -0.67 -2.33 -26.52
C ALA A 151 -0.05 -3.72 -26.81
N ILE A 152 1.22 -3.77 -27.18
CA ILE A 152 1.95 -5.04 -27.34
C ILE A 152 1.98 -5.79 -26.01
N THR A 153 2.33 -5.13 -24.90
CA THR A 153 2.34 -5.75 -23.57
C THR A 153 0.98 -6.35 -23.23
N LEU A 154 -0.13 -5.63 -23.48
CA LEU A 154 -1.48 -6.14 -23.29
C LEU A 154 -1.76 -7.39 -24.13
N LEU A 155 -1.38 -7.40 -25.41
CA LEU A 155 -1.54 -8.56 -26.28
C LEU A 155 -0.74 -9.77 -25.77
N VAL A 156 0.53 -9.55 -25.39
CA VAL A 156 1.42 -10.61 -24.92
C VAL A 156 0.91 -11.26 -23.63
N TYR A 157 0.25 -10.52 -22.74
CA TYR A 157 -0.40 -11.13 -21.56
C TYR A 157 -1.79 -11.71 -21.86
N SER A 158 -2.58 -11.06 -22.72
CA SER A 158 -3.97 -11.43 -22.98
C SER A 158 -4.09 -12.70 -23.83
N VAL A 159 -3.19 -12.91 -24.80
CA VAL A 159 -3.23 -14.10 -25.68
C VAL A 159 -3.03 -15.41 -24.89
N PRO A 160 -1.98 -15.57 -24.06
CA PRO A 160 -1.82 -16.74 -23.20
C PRO A 160 -2.96 -16.87 -22.19
N SER A 161 -3.44 -15.75 -21.63
CA SER A 161 -4.57 -15.74 -20.70
C SER A 161 -5.83 -16.33 -21.34
N PHE A 162 -6.16 -15.86 -22.54
CA PHE A 162 -7.30 -16.35 -23.32
C PHE A 162 -7.13 -17.83 -23.69
N TYR A 163 -5.92 -18.22 -24.12
CA TYR A 163 -5.59 -19.61 -24.44
C TYR A 163 -5.84 -20.55 -23.25
N PHE A 164 -5.38 -20.17 -22.06
CA PHE A 164 -5.59 -21.00 -20.86
C PHE A 164 -7.03 -21.02 -20.36
N GLN A 165 -7.81 -19.97 -20.61
CA GLN A 165 -9.20 -19.91 -20.18
C GLN A 165 -10.14 -20.69 -21.12
N PHE A 166 -10.02 -20.46 -22.44
CA PHE A 166 -11.01 -20.94 -23.40
C PHE A 166 -10.58 -22.18 -24.17
N LEU A 167 -9.29 -22.32 -24.50
CA LEU A 167 -8.80 -23.43 -25.31
C LEU A 167 -8.30 -24.58 -24.44
N LYS A 168 -7.60 -24.29 -23.34
CA LYS A 168 -6.98 -25.31 -22.48
C LYS A 168 -7.15 -25.03 -20.99
N SER A 169 -8.39 -25.18 -20.52
CA SER A 169 -8.75 -24.98 -19.10
C SER A 169 -8.05 -25.95 -18.14
N SER A 170 -7.65 -27.15 -18.60
CA SER A 170 -7.01 -28.18 -17.78
C SER A 170 -5.53 -27.93 -17.42
N VAL A 171 -4.93 -26.84 -17.90
CA VAL A 171 -3.53 -26.51 -17.57
C VAL A 171 -3.39 -26.18 -16.07
N SER A 172 -2.42 -26.82 -15.43
CA SER A 172 -2.12 -26.64 -14.00
C SER A 172 -1.75 -25.19 -13.67
N PHE A 173 -2.09 -24.74 -12.45
CA PHE A 173 -1.74 -23.40 -11.96
C PHE A 173 -0.23 -23.10 -12.05
N LYS A 174 0.62 -24.09 -11.77
CA LYS A 174 2.08 -23.95 -11.85
C LYS A 174 2.54 -23.53 -13.24
N ASN A 175 2.00 -24.17 -14.29
CA ASN A 175 2.40 -23.88 -15.67
C ASN A 175 1.93 -22.48 -16.10
N ARG A 176 0.73 -22.07 -15.69
CA ARG A 176 0.21 -20.71 -15.92
C ARG A 176 1.12 -19.66 -15.28
N LEU A 177 1.48 -19.88 -14.01
CA LEU A 177 2.40 -19.01 -13.27
C LEU A 177 3.75 -18.90 -13.98
N THR A 178 4.35 -20.03 -14.38
CA THR A 178 5.63 -20.05 -15.09
C THR A 178 5.58 -19.25 -16.39
N VAL A 179 4.52 -19.39 -17.20
CA VAL A 179 4.39 -18.65 -18.46
C VAL A 179 4.30 -17.14 -18.23
N PHE A 180 3.48 -16.69 -17.27
CA PHE A 180 3.38 -15.26 -16.97
C PHE A 180 4.67 -14.70 -16.34
N THR A 181 5.39 -15.47 -15.54
CA THR A 181 6.72 -15.09 -15.06
C THR A 181 7.71 -14.92 -16.20
N ILE A 182 7.78 -15.87 -17.14
CA ILE A 182 8.68 -15.80 -18.30
C ILE A 182 8.38 -14.56 -19.15
N ILE A 183 7.10 -14.32 -19.45
CA ILE A 183 6.66 -13.12 -20.20
C ILE A 183 7.13 -11.85 -19.50
N THR A 184 6.96 -11.78 -18.19
CA THR A 184 7.34 -10.60 -17.40
C THR A 184 8.85 -10.37 -17.41
N ILE A 185 9.65 -11.43 -17.28
CA ILE A 185 11.11 -11.36 -17.36
C ILE A 185 11.54 -10.87 -18.75
N LEU A 186 10.96 -11.43 -19.82
CA LEU A 186 11.27 -11.01 -21.18
C LEU A 186 10.94 -9.54 -21.43
N LEU A 187 9.76 -9.07 -20.98
CA LEU A 187 9.39 -7.66 -21.06
C LEU A 187 10.34 -6.78 -20.24
N GLY A 188 10.75 -7.23 -19.05
CA GLY A 188 11.74 -6.53 -18.23
C GLY A 188 13.09 -6.39 -18.94
N ILE A 189 13.56 -7.43 -19.62
CA ILE A 189 14.79 -7.39 -20.42
C ILE A 189 14.64 -6.39 -21.58
N VAL A 190 13.51 -6.39 -22.27
CA VAL A 190 13.24 -5.43 -23.36
C VAL A 190 13.27 -3.99 -22.83
N ILE A 191 12.60 -3.72 -21.70
CA ILE A 191 12.59 -2.40 -21.07
C ILE A 191 14.01 -1.97 -20.66
N ALA A 192 14.79 -2.86 -20.06
CA ALA A 192 16.14 -2.55 -19.61
C ALA A 192 17.09 -2.14 -20.75
N ASN A 193 16.94 -2.74 -21.93
CA ASN A 193 17.88 -2.53 -23.04
C ASN A 193 17.41 -1.49 -24.07
N PHE A 194 16.09 -1.28 -24.21
CA PHE A 194 15.52 -0.46 -25.29
C PHE A 194 14.77 0.78 -24.80
N SER A 195 14.68 1.03 -23.49
CA SER A 195 14.13 2.27 -22.94
C SER A 195 15.11 3.43 -23.08
N SER A 196 14.62 4.60 -23.50
CA SER A 196 15.42 5.83 -23.51
C SER A 196 15.40 6.57 -22.16
N ALA A 197 14.53 6.18 -21.22
CA ALA A 197 14.48 6.76 -19.88
C ALA A 197 15.68 6.32 -19.01
N THR A 198 16.23 7.24 -18.20
CA THR A 198 17.41 7.00 -17.35
C THR A 198 17.18 5.95 -16.26
N TYR A 199 16.01 5.94 -15.62
CA TYR A 199 15.63 4.98 -14.57
C TYR A 199 14.28 4.32 -14.89
N PRO A 200 14.21 3.42 -15.88
CA PRO A 200 12.94 2.95 -16.43
C PRO A 200 12.06 2.24 -15.41
N PHE A 201 12.64 1.38 -14.56
CA PHE A 201 11.91 0.65 -13.54
C PHE A 201 11.44 1.54 -12.39
N LEU A 202 12.19 2.60 -12.07
CA LEU A 202 11.78 3.58 -11.07
C LEU A 202 10.59 4.41 -11.60
N HIS A 203 10.59 4.77 -12.88
CA HIS A 203 9.43 5.41 -13.51
C HIS A 203 8.19 4.53 -13.42
N LEU A 204 8.31 3.24 -13.76
CA LEU A 204 7.20 2.28 -13.64
C LEU A 204 6.71 2.12 -12.20
N SER A 205 7.63 2.16 -11.23
CA SER A 205 7.29 2.16 -9.80
C SER A 205 6.40 3.35 -9.44
N VAL A 206 6.79 4.57 -9.82
CA VAL A 206 6.05 5.79 -9.51
C VAL A 206 4.68 5.81 -10.17
N THR A 207 4.58 5.45 -11.46
CA THR A 207 3.28 5.33 -12.14
C THR A 207 2.42 4.20 -11.58
N GLY A 208 3.06 3.13 -11.08
CA GLY A 208 2.42 2.00 -10.43
C GLY A 208 1.80 2.34 -9.07
N ILE A 209 2.16 3.47 -8.44
CA ILE A 209 1.58 3.91 -7.16
C ILE A 209 0.06 4.04 -7.29
N THR A 210 -0.45 4.60 -8.39
CA THR A 210 -1.90 4.74 -8.61
C THR A 210 -2.60 3.38 -8.57
N ALA A 211 -2.02 2.37 -9.22
CA ALA A 211 -2.55 1.03 -9.21
C ALA A 211 -2.45 0.39 -7.81
N GLY A 212 -1.35 0.61 -7.10
CA GLY A 212 -1.16 0.19 -5.70
C GLY A 212 -2.19 0.80 -4.76
N ILE A 213 -2.53 2.08 -4.91
CA ILE A 213 -3.59 2.76 -4.14
C ILE A 213 -4.94 2.10 -4.40
N ILE A 214 -5.30 1.84 -5.67
CA ILE A 214 -6.57 1.18 -6.01
C ILE A 214 -6.64 -0.21 -5.37
N ILE A 215 -5.57 -1.01 -5.47
CA ILE A 215 -5.50 -2.33 -4.83
C ILE A 215 -5.62 -2.22 -3.31
N SER A 216 -5.02 -1.18 -2.71
CA SER A 216 -5.08 -0.95 -1.26
C SER A 216 -6.50 -0.60 -0.82
N ILE A 217 -7.22 0.23 -1.58
CA ILE A 217 -8.63 0.55 -1.33
C ILE A 217 -9.48 -0.71 -1.41
N LEU A 218 -9.30 -1.53 -2.45
CA LEU A 218 -10.00 -2.81 -2.59
C LEU A 218 -9.70 -3.75 -1.43
N PHE A 219 -8.45 -3.83 -0.99
CA PHE A 219 -8.05 -4.62 0.17
C PHE A 219 -8.75 -4.12 1.44
N ILE A 220 -8.76 -2.81 1.69
CA ILE A 220 -9.45 -2.21 2.83
C ILE A 220 -10.93 -2.59 2.82
N PHE A 221 -11.62 -2.43 1.69
CA PHE A 221 -13.04 -2.83 1.58
C PHE A 221 -13.25 -4.32 1.83
N MET A 222 -12.33 -5.17 1.37
CA MET A 222 -12.41 -6.61 1.56
C MET A 222 -12.23 -7.04 3.02
N VAL A 223 -11.46 -6.29 3.82
CA VAL A 223 -11.18 -6.65 5.22
C VAL A 223 -11.91 -5.80 6.25
N ALA A 224 -12.52 -4.68 5.87
CA ALA A 224 -13.10 -3.70 6.79
C ALA A 224 -14.14 -4.30 7.76
N HIS A 225 -14.93 -5.28 7.30
CA HIS A 225 -15.95 -5.94 8.12
C HIS A 225 -15.42 -7.07 9.01
N GLU A 226 -14.14 -7.43 8.94
CA GLU A 226 -13.58 -8.58 9.68
C GLU A 226 -13.56 -8.36 11.19
N ILE A 227 -13.39 -7.12 11.65
CA ILE A 227 -13.46 -6.79 13.09
C ILE A 227 -14.87 -7.04 13.62
N LEU A 228 -15.90 -6.57 12.91
CA LEU A 228 -17.30 -6.80 13.28
C LEU A 228 -17.67 -8.28 13.23
N ALA A 229 -17.22 -9.00 12.18
CA ALA A 229 -17.43 -10.44 12.07
C ALA A 229 -16.81 -11.19 13.26
N SER A 230 -15.64 -10.74 13.74
CA SER A 230 -14.97 -11.33 14.90
C SER A 230 -15.75 -11.13 16.20
N PHE A 231 -16.44 -10.00 16.37
CA PHE A 231 -17.33 -9.80 17.52
C PHE A 231 -18.49 -10.79 17.54
N VAL A 232 -19.09 -11.11 16.38
CA VAL A 232 -20.15 -12.12 16.28
C VAL A 232 -19.65 -13.49 16.74
N LEU A 233 -18.44 -13.89 16.36
CA LEU A 233 -17.87 -15.17 16.75
C LEU A 233 -17.65 -15.26 18.26
N ILE A 234 -17.09 -14.22 18.85
CA ILE A 234 -16.82 -14.18 20.29
C ILE A 234 -18.14 -14.18 21.07
N ALA A 235 -19.13 -13.41 20.60
CA ALA A 235 -20.44 -13.35 21.23
C ALA A 235 -21.23 -14.65 21.10
N SER A 236 -21.09 -15.38 19.99
CA SER A 236 -21.86 -16.61 19.71
C SER A 236 -21.25 -17.88 20.33
N GLN A 237 -19.96 -17.89 20.68
CA GLN A 237 -19.31 -19.00 21.39
C GLN A 237 -19.77 -19.14 22.86
N SER A 238 -20.33 -18.07 23.44
CA SER A 238 -21.01 -18.09 24.72
C SER A 238 -22.38 -18.77 24.54
N GLY A 239 -22.50 -20.06 24.87
CA GLY A 239 -23.67 -20.92 24.65
C GLY A 239 -25.01 -20.51 25.29
N LYS A 240 -25.21 -19.24 25.66
CA LYS A 240 -26.50 -18.66 26.10
C LYS A 240 -27.18 -17.94 24.93
N GLN A 241 -28.00 -18.68 24.19
CA GLN A 241 -28.70 -18.27 22.96
C GLN A 241 -29.52 -16.96 23.04
N GLY A 242 -29.90 -16.46 24.22
CA GLY A 242 -30.76 -15.28 24.37
C GLY A 242 -30.08 -13.92 24.56
N LYS A 243 -28.85 -13.85 25.10
CA LYS A 243 -28.17 -12.55 25.39
C LYS A 243 -27.05 -12.20 24.41
N SER A 244 -26.66 -13.14 23.54
CA SER A 244 -25.54 -13.01 22.60
C SER A 244 -25.75 -11.86 21.59
N LEU A 245 -26.96 -11.68 21.07
CA LEU A 245 -27.27 -10.61 20.11
C LEU A 245 -27.13 -9.21 20.73
N ASN A 246 -27.63 -9.02 21.94
CA ASN A 246 -27.55 -7.71 22.61
C ASN A 246 -26.10 -7.35 22.92
N HIS A 247 -25.28 -8.29 23.38
CA HIS A 247 -23.86 -8.06 23.59
C HIS A 247 -23.13 -7.70 22.29
N PHE A 248 -23.44 -8.39 21.18
CA PHE A 248 -22.90 -8.05 19.87
C PHE A 248 -23.28 -6.63 19.42
N LEU A 249 -24.56 -6.26 19.53
CA LEU A 249 -25.05 -4.94 19.13
C LEU A 249 -24.40 -3.82 19.96
N ILE A 250 -24.31 -4.01 21.28
CA ILE A 250 -23.67 -3.02 22.18
C ILE A 250 -22.20 -2.83 21.82
N VAL A 251 -21.44 -3.91 21.69
CA VAL A 251 -19.99 -3.83 21.37
C VAL A 251 -19.78 -3.22 19.98
N SER A 252 -20.61 -3.58 19.00
CA SER A 252 -20.53 -3.02 17.64
C SER A 252 -20.88 -1.54 17.60
N ALA A 253 -21.90 -1.11 18.35
CA ALA A 253 -22.25 0.32 18.46
C ALA A 253 -21.11 1.13 19.09
N ILE A 254 -20.55 0.65 20.20
CA ILE A 254 -19.39 1.28 20.85
C ILE A 254 -18.22 1.39 19.88
N TYR A 255 -17.93 0.33 19.11
CA TYR A 255 -16.88 0.34 18.11
C TYR A 255 -17.13 1.38 17.00
N MET A 256 -18.34 1.41 16.42
CA MET A 256 -18.67 2.36 15.35
C MET A 256 -18.61 3.81 15.82
N VAL A 257 -19.06 4.10 17.04
CA VAL A 257 -18.95 5.45 17.64
C VAL A 257 -17.47 5.84 17.82
N ASN A 258 -16.62 4.94 18.34
CA ASN A 258 -15.18 5.22 18.47
C ASN A 258 -14.52 5.47 17.11
N LEU A 259 -14.91 4.73 16.08
CA LEU A 259 -14.38 4.90 14.72
C LEU A 259 -14.82 6.24 14.10
N ALA A 260 -16.07 6.65 14.33
CA ALA A 260 -16.57 7.97 13.93
C ALA A 260 -15.83 9.10 14.66
N LEU A 261 -15.60 8.97 15.97
CA LEU A 261 -14.81 9.94 16.74
C LEU A 261 -13.36 10.04 16.25
N ALA A 262 -12.71 8.91 15.99
CA ALA A 262 -11.36 8.88 15.44
C ALA A 262 -11.29 9.56 14.06
N TYR A 263 -12.31 9.38 13.23
CA TYR A 263 -12.42 10.07 11.94
C TYR A 263 -12.60 11.59 12.11
N LEU A 264 -13.53 12.02 12.98
CA LEU A 264 -13.78 13.44 13.26
C LEU A 264 -12.55 14.15 13.81
N HIS A 265 -11.77 13.48 14.65
CA HIS A 265 -10.50 14.00 15.13
C HIS A 265 -9.47 14.13 13.99
N LYS A 266 -9.37 13.12 13.12
CA LYS A 266 -8.40 13.13 12.02
C LYS A 266 -8.66 14.23 10.98
N ILE A 267 -9.92 14.60 10.75
CA ILE A 267 -10.28 15.71 9.86
C ILE A 267 -10.22 17.09 10.56
N GLY A 268 -9.84 17.13 11.84
CA GLY A 268 -9.72 18.37 12.62
C GLY A 268 -11.06 18.97 13.09
N SER A 269 -12.16 18.23 13.03
CA SER A 269 -13.47 18.72 13.48
C SER A 269 -13.61 18.69 15.01
N ILE A 270 -12.89 17.80 15.68
CA ILE A 270 -12.93 17.59 17.14
C ILE A 270 -11.50 17.47 17.64
N ASP A 271 -11.18 18.20 18.72
CA ASP A 271 -9.88 18.11 19.40
C ASP A 271 -10.04 17.73 20.87
N TRP A 272 -10.77 16.64 21.13
CA TRP A 272 -10.90 16.11 22.48
C TRP A 272 -9.66 15.30 22.85
N ASN A 273 -9.17 15.45 24.08
CA ASN A 273 -8.08 14.65 24.66
C ASN A 273 -8.52 13.21 24.99
N PHE A 274 -8.95 12.46 23.98
CA PHE A 274 -9.34 11.06 24.08
C PHE A 274 -8.30 10.16 23.42
N MET A 275 -8.19 8.92 23.88
CA MET A 275 -7.35 7.91 23.22
C MET A 275 -8.08 7.35 22.01
N TYR A 276 -7.84 7.93 20.83
CA TYR A 276 -8.43 7.46 19.58
C TYR A 276 -7.79 6.16 19.08
N VAL A 277 -8.60 5.33 18.42
CA VAL A 277 -8.12 4.10 17.79
C VAL A 277 -7.24 4.43 16.59
N HIS A 278 -6.05 3.83 16.55
CA HIS A 278 -5.09 4.06 15.48
C HIS A 278 -5.49 3.33 14.18
N PHE A 279 -5.65 4.03 13.05
CA PHE A 279 -6.10 3.44 11.78
C PHE A 279 -5.16 2.34 11.25
N TYR A 280 -3.85 2.48 11.47
CA TYR A 280 -2.84 1.48 11.08
C TYR A 280 -3.00 0.17 11.87
N LEU A 281 -3.46 0.27 13.11
CA LEU A 281 -3.77 -0.89 13.95
C LEU A 281 -5.07 -1.56 13.48
N LEU A 282 -6.09 -0.77 13.12
CA LEU A 282 -7.34 -1.30 12.57
C LEU A 282 -7.14 -2.12 11.29
N ILE A 283 -6.38 -1.61 10.32
CA ILE A 283 -6.12 -2.33 9.07
C ILE A 283 -5.27 -3.60 9.31
N SER A 284 -4.29 -3.53 10.23
CA SER A 284 -3.47 -4.68 10.61
C SER A 284 -4.30 -5.79 11.24
N LEU A 285 -5.14 -5.46 12.23
CA LEU A 285 -6.04 -6.42 12.88
C LEU A 285 -7.05 -7.00 11.89
N SER A 286 -7.68 -6.15 11.08
CA SER A 286 -8.64 -6.58 10.06
C SER A 286 -8.01 -7.54 9.05
N GLY A 287 -6.80 -7.22 8.58
CA GLY A 287 -6.05 -8.08 7.66
C GLY A 287 -5.69 -9.44 8.27
N ILE A 288 -5.22 -9.46 9.52
CA ILE A 288 -4.92 -10.69 10.26
C ILE A 288 -6.20 -11.51 10.41
N LEU A 289 -7.28 -10.91 10.93
CA LEU A 289 -8.56 -11.59 11.15
C LEU A 289 -9.16 -12.14 9.83
N GLY A 290 -9.01 -11.42 8.73
CA GLY A 290 -9.46 -11.84 7.40
C GLY A 290 -8.90 -13.19 6.93
N VAL A 291 -7.67 -13.54 7.34
CA VAL A 291 -7.07 -14.86 7.03
C VAL A 291 -7.91 -16.01 7.61
N TRP A 292 -8.46 -15.84 8.81
CA TRP A 292 -9.34 -16.83 9.44
C TRP A 292 -10.82 -16.63 9.06
N GLY A 293 -11.25 -15.39 8.79
CA GLY A 293 -12.59 -15.06 8.32
C GLY A 293 -12.95 -15.78 7.02
N TYR A 294 -11.98 -15.93 6.10
CA TYR A 294 -12.18 -16.66 4.83
C TYR A 294 -12.62 -18.12 5.04
N ARG A 295 -12.03 -18.84 6.01
CA ARG A 295 -12.40 -20.24 6.30
C ARG A 295 -13.84 -20.36 6.77
N GLN A 296 -14.30 -19.41 7.56
CA GLN A 296 -15.65 -19.47 8.15
C GLN A 296 -16.73 -19.19 7.11
N ARG A 297 -16.41 -18.46 6.04
CA ARG A 297 -17.33 -18.14 4.94
C ARG A 297 -17.32 -19.17 3.81
N GLN A 298 -16.34 -20.06 3.75
CA GLN A 298 -16.29 -21.11 2.74
C GLN A 298 -17.64 -21.87 2.59
N PRO A 299 -18.32 -22.29 3.67
CA PRO A 299 -19.61 -22.98 3.57
C PRO A 299 -20.78 -22.08 3.12
N GLN A 300 -20.63 -20.76 3.24
CA GLN A 300 -21.63 -19.79 2.78
C GLN A 300 -21.48 -19.53 1.28
N TYR A 301 -20.25 -19.47 0.78
CA TYR A 301 -19.98 -19.32 -0.65
C TYR A 301 -20.34 -20.58 -1.46
N GLU A 302 -20.16 -21.77 -0.89
CA GLU A 302 -20.59 -23.05 -1.50
C GLU A 302 -22.11 -23.14 -1.69
N LYS A 303 -22.91 -22.30 -1.03
CA LYS A 303 -24.37 -22.25 -1.21
C LYS A 303 -24.85 -21.24 -2.25
N ILE A 304 -23.96 -20.35 -2.71
CA ILE A 304 -24.26 -19.24 -3.64
C ILE A 304 -23.71 -19.54 -5.05
N MET A 305 -22.74 -20.45 -5.17
CA MET A 305 -22.28 -21.02 -6.45
C MET A 305 -23.04 -22.30 -6.79
#